data_AF-A0A2M8PNH3-F1
#
_entry.id   AF-A0A2M8PNH3-F1
#
_cell.length_a   1.000
_cell.length_b   1.000
_cell.length_c   1.000
_cell.angle_alpha   90.00
_cell.angle_beta   90.00
_cell.angle_gamma   90.00
#
_symmetry.space_group_name_H-M   'P 1'
#
loop_
_entity.id
_entity.type
_entity.pdbx_description
1 polymer ?
#
loop_
_entity_poly.entity_id
_entity_poly.type
_entity_poly.pdbx_seq_one_letter_code
_entity_poly.pdbx_strand_id
1 'polypeptide(L)'
;MLIDAGAHPTIQGGYYTINNGSGIYFGASFNSTADVLGARVRGNQFHGVQIEGAGGCILVQGCRIGGNSVASSGTYHGVSVAPNVNDFKIDFNRIGGDIDLSGTGTQGYAILVNTGTSDNYTILGNSCYGNATGKVADGGTGTNKAVANNI
;
A
#
# COMPACT_ATOMS: atom_id res chain seq x y z
N MET A 1 -6.61 5.95 9.31
CA MET A 1 -5.70 6.83 10.07
C MET A 1 -5.02 7.78 9.09
N LEU A 2 -5.20 9.09 9.26
CA LEU A 2 -4.47 10.10 8.50
C LEU A 2 -3.16 10.43 9.21
N ILE A 3 -2.08 10.51 8.44
CA ILE A 3 -0.74 10.88 8.87
C ILE A 3 -0.31 12.05 7.99
N ASP A 4 -0.02 13.18 8.62
CA ASP A 4 0.33 14.43 7.96
C ASP A 4 1.78 14.85 8.30
N ALA A 5 2.21 16.03 7.85
CA ALA A 5 3.57 16.54 7.92
C ALA A 5 4.23 16.45 9.31
N GLY A 6 5.56 16.22 9.31
CA GLY A 6 6.40 16.34 10.51
C GLY A 6 6.33 15.19 11.53
N ALA A 7 5.63 14.09 11.22
CA ALA A 7 5.56 12.91 12.09
C ALA A 7 6.55 11.82 11.65
N HIS A 8 7.25 11.18 12.60
CA HIS A 8 8.04 9.95 12.36
C HIS A 8 7.34 8.72 12.96
N PRO A 9 6.15 8.30 12.47
CA PRO A 9 5.38 7.28 13.15
C PRO A 9 5.92 5.87 12.91
N THR A 10 5.94 5.08 13.97
CA THR A 10 5.95 3.62 13.88
C THR A 10 4.55 3.11 14.21
N ILE A 11 3.93 2.46 13.23
CA ILE A 11 2.63 1.81 13.34
C ILE A 11 2.89 0.31 13.38
N GLN A 12 2.61 -0.31 14.53
CA GLN A 12 2.89 -1.74 14.72
C GLN A 12 1.64 -2.50 15.18
N GLY A 13 1.29 -3.57 14.46
CA GLY A 13 0.26 -4.54 14.87
C GLY A 13 -1.19 -4.03 14.94
N GLY A 14 -1.45 -2.79 14.55
CA GLY A 14 -2.78 -2.16 14.61
C GLY A 14 -3.80 -2.75 13.63
N TYR A 15 -5.09 -2.55 13.94
CA TYR A 15 -6.22 -2.88 13.08
C TYR A 15 -6.77 -1.59 12.44
N TYR A 16 -6.73 -1.51 11.12
CA TYR A 16 -7.18 -0.37 10.32
C TYR A 16 -8.22 -0.85 9.32
N THR A 17 -9.44 -1.08 9.84
CA THR A 17 -10.46 -1.83 9.10
C THR A 17 -11.79 -1.09 9.01
N ILE A 18 -12.53 -1.31 7.91
CA ILE A 18 -13.90 -0.81 7.72
C ILE A 18 -13.99 0.71 7.85
N ASN A 19 -13.00 1.43 7.33
CA ASN A 19 -13.02 2.88 7.27
C ASN A 19 -13.80 3.38 6.04
N ASN A 20 -14.44 4.55 6.16
CA ASN A 20 -15.07 5.27 5.03
C ASN A 20 -14.06 5.91 4.05
N GLY A 21 -12.80 5.52 4.13
CA GLY A 21 -11.70 5.99 3.29
C GLY A 21 -10.61 4.93 3.25
N SER A 22 -9.36 5.35 3.11
CA SER A 22 -8.22 4.43 3.19
C SER A 22 -7.93 4.00 4.64
N GLY A 23 -7.40 2.79 4.83
CA GLY A 23 -7.07 2.28 6.16
C GLY A 23 -5.95 3.08 6.83
N ILE A 24 -4.81 3.21 6.16
CA ILE A 24 -3.69 4.09 6.52
C ILE A 24 -3.46 5.05 5.37
N TYR A 25 -3.36 6.34 5.67
CA TYR A 25 -3.22 7.38 4.67
C TYR A 25 -2.10 8.35 5.05
N PHE A 26 -1.03 8.34 4.26
CA PHE A 26 0.02 9.36 4.30
C PHE A 26 -0.37 10.46 3.31
N GLY A 27 -0.79 11.61 3.85
CA GLY A 27 -1.27 12.75 3.05
C GLY A 27 -0.20 13.33 2.14
N ALA A 28 -0.61 14.11 1.14
CA ALA A 28 0.29 14.73 0.16
C ALA A 28 1.37 15.64 0.80
N SER A 29 1.09 16.19 1.99
CA SER A 29 2.02 17.00 2.80
C SER A 29 2.95 16.17 3.69
N PHE A 30 2.81 14.85 3.74
CA PHE A 30 3.71 13.98 4.49
C PHE A 30 5.12 14.06 3.90
N ASN A 31 6.09 14.45 4.72
CA ASN A 31 7.46 14.80 4.32
C ASN A 31 8.53 14.18 5.25
N SER A 32 8.20 13.08 5.92
CA SER A 32 8.99 12.48 7.00
C SER A 32 9.11 10.96 6.80
N THR A 33 9.70 10.22 7.75
CA THR A 33 9.83 8.75 7.69
C THR A 33 8.71 8.04 8.42
N ALA A 34 8.32 6.85 7.97
CA ALA A 34 7.30 6.07 8.66
C ALA A 34 7.47 4.56 8.47
N ASP A 35 7.17 3.81 9.53
CA ASP A 35 7.14 2.35 9.50
C ASP A 35 5.72 1.84 9.75
N VAL A 36 5.22 0.97 8.89
CA VAL A 36 3.97 0.22 9.05
C VAL A 36 4.31 -1.26 9.10
N LEU A 37 4.28 -1.83 10.30
CA LEU A 37 4.81 -3.15 10.61
C LEU A 37 3.72 -4.07 11.14
N GLY A 38 3.49 -5.20 10.48
CA GLY A 38 2.59 -6.24 10.99
C GLY A 38 1.13 -5.82 11.15
N ALA A 39 0.71 -4.72 10.53
CA ALA A 39 -0.64 -4.18 10.65
C ALA A 39 -1.67 -5.02 9.88
N ARG A 40 -2.94 -4.93 10.28
CA ARG A 40 -4.08 -5.53 9.59
C ARG A 40 -4.92 -4.41 8.98
N VAL A 41 -4.95 -4.33 7.65
CA VAL A 41 -5.54 -3.20 6.92
C VAL A 41 -6.57 -3.70 5.92
N ARG A 42 -7.85 -3.76 6.31
CA ARG A 42 -8.85 -4.56 5.59
C ARG A 42 -10.26 -3.99 5.54
N GLY A 43 -11.03 -4.33 4.52
CA GLY A 43 -12.45 -3.95 4.47
C GLY A 43 -12.67 -2.44 4.27
N ASN A 44 -11.65 -1.68 3.87
CA ASN A 44 -11.76 -0.23 3.76
C ASN A 44 -12.47 0.17 2.45
N GLN A 45 -13.19 1.28 2.48
CA GLN A 45 -13.91 1.77 1.30
C GLN A 45 -12.96 2.07 0.12
N PHE A 46 -11.78 2.64 0.41
CA PHE A 46 -10.77 2.98 -0.58
C PHE A 46 -9.56 2.03 -0.50
N HIS A 47 -8.33 2.56 -0.51
CA HIS A 47 -7.11 1.75 -0.47
C HIS A 47 -6.90 1.13 0.91
N GLY A 48 -6.09 0.07 0.99
CA GLY A 48 -5.58 -0.38 2.28
C GLY A 48 -4.63 0.67 2.84
N VAL A 49 -3.48 0.83 2.20
CA VAL A 49 -2.49 1.87 2.49
C VAL A 49 -2.39 2.82 1.30
N GLN A 50 -2.50 4.12 1.55
CA GLN A 50 -2.38 5.17 0.55
C GLN A 50 -1.22 6.09 0.91
N ILE A 51 -0.29 6.27 -0.04
CA ILE A 51 0.92 7.08 0.10
C ILE A 51 0.87 8.18 -0.96
N GLU A 52 0.54 9.41 -0.56
CA GLU A 52 0.49 10.58 -1.44
C GLU A 52 1.71 11.51 -1.27
N GLY A 53 2.28 11.58 -0.07
CA GLY A 53 3.41 12.45 0.23
C GLY A 53 4.77 11.82 -0.11
N ALA A 54 5.70 12.65 -0.59
CA ALA A 54 7.08 12.26 -0.93
C ALA A 54 8.05 12.26 0.28
N GLY A 55 7.52 12.04 1.49
CA GLY A 55 8.31 11.94 2.71
C GLY A 55 9.15 10.68 2.77
N GLY A 56 10.38 10.83 3.28
CA GLY A 56 11.43 9.81 3.23
C GLY A 56 11.05 8.42 3.73
N CYS A 57 11.80 7.42 3.30
CA CYS A 57 11.79 6.02 3.74
C CYS A 57 10.48 5.55 4.39
N ILE A 58 9.42 5.39 3.61
CA ILE A 58 8.19 4.75 4.09
C ILE A 58 8.35 3.24 3.96
N LEU A 59 8.28 2.52 5.07
CA LEU A 59 8.31 1.06 5.11
C LEU A 59 6.92 0.51 5.37
N VAL A 60 6.44 -0.38 4.50
CA VAL A 60 5.24 -1.21 4.70
C VAL A 60 5.67 -2.66 4.68
N GLN A 61 5.70 -3.31 5.84
CA GLN A 61 6.28 -4.65 5.98
C GLN A 61 5.48 -5.59 6.88
N GLY A 62 5.42 -6.86 6.48
CA GLY A 62 4.79 -7.93 7.27
C GLY A 62 3.29 -7.75 7.51
N CYS A 63 2.64 -6.85 6.75
CA CYS A 63 1.25 -6.49 6.93
C CYS A 63 0.30 -7.49 6.26
N ARG A 64 -0.95 -7.45 6.71
CA ARG A 64 -2.07 -8.26 6.24
C ARG A 64 -3.16 -7.36 5.67
N ILE A 65 -3.18 -7.21 4.35
CA ILE A 65 -3.97 -6.22 3.63
C ILE A 65 -4.95 -6.92 2.68
N GLY A 66 -6.26 -6.66 2.75
CA GLY A 66 -7.23 -7.35 1.88
C GLY A 66 -8.66 -6.88 2.05
N GLY A 67 -9.54 -7.24 1.13
CA GLY A 67 -10.94 -6.81 1.14
C GLY A 67 -11.13 -5.29 1.07
N ASN A 68 -10.15 -4.54 0.58
CA ASN A 68 -10.29 -3.09 0.39
C ASN A 68 -11.02 -2.80 -0.92
N SER A 69 -11.23 -1.52 -1.25
CA SER A 69 -12.00 -1.10 -2.42
C SER A 69 -13.49 -1.42 -2.33
N VAL A 70 -14.05 -1.42 -1.11
CA VAL A 70 -15.47 -1.75 -0.88
C VAL A 70 -16.41 -0.78 -1.59
N ALA A 71 -16.04 0.50 -1.72
CA ALA A 71 -16.90 1.50 -2.35
C ALA A 71 -17.02 1.33 -3.87
N SER A 72 -16.01 0.74 -4.52
CA SER A 72 -16.01 0.49 -5.96
C SER A 72 -14.99 -0.61 -6.29
N SER A 73 -15.47 -1.80 -6.66
CA SER A 73 -14.61 -2.95 -6.94
C SER A 73 -13.65 -2.67 -8.10
N GLY A 74 -12.39 -3.02 -7.94
CA GLY A 74 -11.31 -2.82 -8.90
C GLY A 74 -10.72 -1.40 -8.94
N THR A 75 -11.38 -0.41 -8.35
CA THR A 75 -10.96 1.00 -8.40
C THR A 75 -9.82 1.33 -7.44
N TYR A 76 -9.83 0.77 -6.24
CA TYR A 76 -8.82 1.00 -5.21
C TYR A 76 -7.98 -0.26 -4.98
N HIS A 77 -6.87 -0.12 -4.26
CA HIS A 77 -5.77 -1.10 -4.24
C HIS A 77 -5.35 -1.46 -2.82
N GLY A 78 -4.62 -2.57 -2.67
CA GLY A 78 -4.05 -2.93 -1.37
C GLY A 78 -3.11 -1.85 -0.84
N VAL A 79 -2.11 -1.49 -1.63
CA VAL A 79 -1.21 -0.35 -1.42
C VAL A 79 -1.21 0.52 -2.68
N SER A 80 -1.41 1.82 -2.52
CA SER A 80 -1.33 2.80 -3.61
C SER A 80 -0.26 3.83 -3.29
N VAL A 81 0.65 4.04 -4.24
CA VAL A 81 1.71 5.05 -4.18
C VAL A 81 1.44 6.07 -5.29
N ALA A 82 1.38 7.34 -4.92
CA ALA A 82 1.21 8.44 -5.85
C ALA A 82 2.45 8.62 -6.77
N PRO A 83 2.31 9.32 -7.91
CA PRO A 83 3.44 9.65 -8.76
C PRO A 83 4.54 10.40 -8.02
N ASN A 84 5.80 10.13 -8.37
CA ASN A 84 6.98 10.87 -7.91
C ASN A 84 7.28 10.74 -6.40
N VAL A 85 6.65 9.79 -5.71
CA VAL A 85 7.06 9.38 -4.36
C VAL A 85 8.32 8.53 -4.48
N ASN A 86 9.37 8.90 -3.76
CA ASN A 86 10.65 8.19 -3.72
C ASN A 86 10.83 7.53 -2.36
N ASP A 87 11.90 6.76 -2.20
CA ASP A 87 12.36 6.26 -0.90
C ASP A 87 11.26 5.48 -0.15
N PHE A 88 10.78 4.38 -0.72
CA PHE A 88 9.81 3.53 -0.04
C PHE A 88 10.10 2.05 -0.20
N LYS A 89 9.56 1.25 0.71
CA LYS A 89 9.68 -0.20 0.71
C LYS A 89 8.35 -0.83 1.02
N ILE A 90 7.91 -1.75 0.17
CA ILE A 90 6.67 -2.50 0.37
C ILE A 90 7.04 -3.97 0.28
N ASP A 91 7.39 -4.58 1.41
CA ASP A 91 8.07 -5.87 1.42
C ASP A 91 7.39 -6.90 2.34
N PHE A 92 7.38 -8.16 1.91
CA PHE A 92 6.95 -9.31 2.73
C PHE A 92 5.53 -9.20 3.32
N ASN A 93 4.61 -8.59 2.57
CA ASN A 93 3.21 -8.45 2.98
C ASN A 93 2.33 -9.56 2.39
N ARG A 94 1.20 -9.86 3.03
CA ARG A 94 0.07 -10.59 2.43
C ARG A 94 -0.96 -9.57 1.96
N ILE A 95 -1.15 -9.44 0.64
CA ILE A 95 -2.00 -8.41 0.02
C ILE A 95 -3.00 -9.03 -0.98
N GLY A 96 -4.28 -8.98 -0.69
CA GLY A 96 -5.36 -9.49 -1.56
C GLY A 96 -6.30 -10.45 -0.84
N GLY A 97 -7.26 -10.98 -1.59
CA GLY A 97 -8.40 -11.70 -1.04
C GLY A 97 -9.45 -10.74 -0.46
N ASP A 98 -10.52 -11.33 0.07
CA ASP A 98 -11.57 -10.66 0.82
C ASP A 98 -11.08 -10.12 2.18
N ILE A 99 -12.01 -9.69 3.04
CA ILE A 99 -11.69 -9.18 4.38
C ILE A 99 -11.02 -10.23 5.29
N ASP A 100 -11.22 -11.51 4.98
CA ASP A 100 -10.62 -12.65 5.66
C ASP A 100 -9.30 -13.11 5.00
N LEU A 101 -8.86 -12.41 3.95
CA LEU A 101 -7.68 -12.70 3.11
C LEU A 101 -7.80 -14.00 2.30
N SER A 102 -9.04 -14.41 2.03
CA SER A 102 -9.37 -15.63 1.30
C SER A 102 -9.89 -15.30 -0.10
N GLY A 103 -9.85 -16.29 -1.00
CA GLY A 103 -10.44 -16.19 -2.35
C GLY A 103 -10.03 -14.93 -3.12
N THR A 104 -11.01 -14.34 -3.81
CA THR A 104 -10.86 -13.09 -4.57
C THR A 104 -11.53 -11.93 -3.82
N GLY A 105 -10.82 -10.82 -3.68
CA GLY A 105 -11.32 -9.59 -3.08
C GLY A 105 -11.75 -8.53 -4.09
N THR A 106 -12.18 -7.38 -3.57
CA THR A 106 -12.68 -6.24 -4.35
C THR A 106 -11.59 -5.26 -4.78
N GLN A 107 -10.38 -5.33 -4.24
CA GLN A 107 -9.29 -4.42 -4.60
C GLN A 107 -8.64 -4.79 -5.94
N GLY A 108 -8.29 -3.79 -6.76
CA GLY A 108 -7.74 -3.94 -8.10
C GLY A 108 -6.35 -4.59 -8.12
N TYR A 109 -5.29 -3.81 -7.93
CA TYR A 109 -3.94 -4.35 -7.72
C TYR A 109 -3.65 -4.59 -6.24
N ALA A 110 -2.76 -5.54 -5.95
CA ALA A 110 -2.18 -5.65 -4.62
C ALA A 110 -1.37 -4.38 -4.31
N ILE A 111 -0.48 -4.01 -5.23
CA ILE A 111 0.34 -2.81 -5.13
C ILE A 111 0.26 -2.06 -6.46
N LEU A 112 -0.10 -0.77 -6.40
CA LEU A 112 -0.01 0.16 -7.52
C LEU A 112 1.00 1.25 -7.17
N VAL A 113 2.01 1.42 -8.02
CA VAL A 113 2.79 2.65 -8.13
C VAL A 113 2.29 3.39 -9.35
N ASN A 114 1.69 4.55 -9.15
CA ASN A 114 1.16 5.36 -10.25
C ASN A 114 2.28 5.86 -11.16
N THR A 115 1.96 6.06 -12.44
CA THR A 115 2.93 6.52 -13.43
C THR A 115 3.58 7.85 -13.03
N GLY A 116 4.91 7.86 -12.94
CA GLY A 116 5.69 9.03 -12.52
C GLY A 116 7.17 8.70 -12.39
N THR A 117 7.95 9.62 -11.85
CA THR A 117 9.41 9.50 -11.70
C THR A 117 9.82 8.94 -10.34
N SER A 118 8.98 8.12 -9.72
CA SER A 118 9.32 7.44 -8.46
C SER A 118 10.61 6.64 -8.61
N ASP A 119 11.53 6.79 -7.65
CA ASP A 119 12.85 6.17 -7.62
C ASP A 119 13.26 5.75 -6.19
N ASN A 120 14.36 4.98 -6.09
CA ASN A 120 14.93 4.46 -4.83
C ASN A 120 13.93 3.67 -3.98
N TYR A 121 13.27 2.67 -4.56
CA TYR A 121 12.28 1.87 -3.85
C TYR A 121 12.36 0.38 -4.11
N THR A 122 11.82 -0.40 -3.16
CA THR A 122 11.71 -1.85 -3.29
C THR A 122 10.28 -2.33 -3.10
N ILE A 123 9.88 -3.29 -3.91
CA ILE A 123 8.62 -4.04 -3.77
C ILE A 123 8.95 -5.52 -3.88
N LEU A 124 9.20 -6.18 -2.74
CA LEU A 124 9.79 -7.51 -2.70
C LEU A 124 9.01 -8.50 -1.85
N GLY A 125 8.86 -9.72 -2.35
CA GLY A 125 8.44 -10.86 -1.53
C GLY A 125 6.98 -10.79 -1.03
N ASN A 126 6.12 -10.01 -1.69
CA ASN A 126 4.72 -9.91 -1.29
C ASN A 126 3.89 -11.08 -1.83
N SER A 127 2.98 -11.58 -1.01
CA SER A 127 1.95 -12.55 -1.41
C SER A 127 0.69 -11.80 -1.87
N CYS A 128 0.56 -11.63 -3.18
CA CYS A 128 -0.37 -10.80 -3.92
C CYS A 128 -1.57 -11.58 -4.51
N TYR A 129 -1.94 -12.73 -3.95
CA TYR A 129 -3.07 -13.53 -4.44
C TYR A 129 -4.43 -12.89 -4.11
N GLY A 130 -5.41 -13.07 -5.01
CA GLY A 130 -6.82 -12.73 -4.78
C GLY A 130 -7.17 -11.26 -5.01
N ASN A 131 -6.42 -10.55 -5.85
CA ASN A 131 -6.76 -9.18 -6.27
C ASN A 131 -7.51 -9.21 -7.62
N ALA A 132 -8.41 -8.27 -7.85
CA ALA A 132 -9.35 -8.28 -8.98
C ALA A 132 -8.68 -7.99 -10.34
N THR A 133 -7.57 -7.23 -10.35
CA THR A 133 -6.87 -6.82 -11.57
C THR A 133 -5.54 -7.53 -11.72
N GLY A 134 -4.68 -7.48 -10.69
CA GLY A 134 -3.35 -8.06 -10.79
C GLY A 134 -2.52 -7.93 -9.52
N LYS A 135 -1.26 -8.36 -9.60
CA LYS A 135 -0.36 -8.38 -8.44
C LYS A 135 0.24 -7.01 -8.19
N VAL A 136 1.14 -6.58 -9.07
CA VAL A 136 1.85 -5.30 -8.96
C VAL A 136 1.74 -4.59 -10.30
N ALA A 137 1.30 -3.34 -10.26
CA ALA A 137 1.43 -2.41 -11.37
C ALA A 137 2.47 -1.37 -10.98
N ASP A 138 3.59 -1.36 -11.70
CA ASP A 138 4.70 -0.44 -11.46
C ASP A 138 4.79 0.57 -12.62
N GLY A 139 4.30 1.78 -12.36
CA GLY A 139 4.42 2.93 -13.27
C GLY A 139 5.62 3.84 -12.99
N GLY A 140 6.45 3.54 -12.00
CA GLY A 140 7.62 4.37 -11.68
C GLY A 140 8.68 4.27 -12.78
N THR A 141 9.25 5.39 -13.20
CA THR A 141 10.29 5.41 -14.25
C THR A 141 11.71 5.55 -13.71
N GLY A 142 11.89 5.72 -12.39
CA GLY A 142 13.20 5.74 -11.74
C GLY A 142 14.00 4.46 -12.01
N THR A 143 15.33 4.59 -12.03
CA THR A 143 16.24 3.49 -12.40
C THR A 143 16.75 2.71 -11.20
N ASN A 144 16.68 3.27 -9.99
CA ASN A 144 17.10 2.66 -8.74
C ASN A 144 15.90 1.99 -8.06
N LYS A 145 15.36 0.95 -8.67
CA LYS A 145 14.21 0.23 -8.12
C LYS A 145 14.35 -1.28 -8.26
N ALA A 146 13.72 -2.01 -7.35
CA ALA A 146 13.61 -3.46 -7.43
C ALA A 146 12.17 -3.90 -7.18
N VAL A 147 11.53 -4.46 -8.21
CA VAL A 147 10.18 -5.03 -8.13
C VAL A 147 10.28 -6.50 -8.52
N ALA A 148 10.31 -7.39 -7.53
CA ALA A 148 10.60 -8.81 -7.75
C ALA A 148 9.94 -9.71 -6.71
N ASN A 149 9.76 -10.98 -7.07
CA ASN A 149 9.30 -12.03 -6.16
C ASN A 149 7.93 -11.75 -5.50
N ASN A 150 7.02 -11.09 -6.23
CA ASN A 150 5.64 -10.83 -5.79
C ASN A 150 4.70 -11.88 -6.41
N ILE A 151 4.13 -12.76 -5.58
CA ILE A 151 3.46 -14.00 -6.02
C ILE A 151 1.95 -14.00 -5.83
#